data_AF-A0A4U9HR54-F1
#
_entry.id   AF-A0A4U9HR54-F1
#
_cell.length_a   1.000
_cell.length_b   1.000
_cell.length_c   1.000
_cell.angle_alpha   90.00
_cell.angle_beta   90.00
_cell.angle_gamma   90.00
#
_symmetry.space_group_name_H-M   'P 1'
#
loop_
_entity.id
_entity.type
_entity.pdbx_description
1 polymer ?
#
loop_
_entity_poly.entity_id
_entity_poly.type
_entity_poly.pdbx_seq_one_letter_code
_entity_poly.pdbx_strand_id
1 'polypeptide(L)'
;MCSINGGREAIPLYECSLRLQPRIAVYQPLLRLYLQSEALPQAEETLAAADLYWAGEREHWPASQAALHDQQLRGLRLELWLARDDFVSADAWLDARHAELAEDDYCGLLTGYAQRLAERGRHAQAEDALRRGLWHYPDHTDLYQQHAELAELQGRLPQALALLNRALHLAGQQQKNDASVAPEDGQPRYSGLSGAGT
;
A
#
# COMPACT_ATOMS: atom_id res chain seq x y z
N MET A 1 -22.24 -21.70 1.21
CA MET A 1 -22.87 -21.56 2.54
C MET A 1 -22.08 -22.20 3.70
N CYS A 2 -20.85 -22.72 3.52
CA CYS A 2 -20.08 -23.37 4.62
C CYS A 2 -19.07 -22.49 5.39
N SER A 3 -18.76 -21.26 4.96
CA SER A 3 -17.75 -20.43 5.67
C SER A 3 -18.31 -19.60 6.84
N ILE A 4 -19.63 -19.42 6.93
CA ILE A 4 -20.25 -18.48 7.89
C ILE A 4 -20.34 -19.08 9.31
N ASN A 5 -20.39 -20.41 9.45
CA ASN A 5 -20.42 -21.05 10.77
C ASN A 5 -19.03 -21.18 11.42
N GLY A 6 -17.98 -21.47 10.64
CA GLY A 6 -16.62 -21.58 11.17
C GLY A 6 -16.08 -20.25 11.73
N GLY A 7 -16.46 -19.11 11.12
CA GLY A 7 -16.03 -17.78 11.59
C GLY A 7 -16.60 -17.40 12.96
N ARG A 8 -17.88 -17.72 13.23
CA ARG A 8 -18.53 -17.43 14.52
C ARG A 8 -17.95 -18.24 15.68
N GLU A 9 -17.53 -19.47 15.43
CA GLU A 9 -16.89 -20.33 16.43
C GLU A 9 -15.41 -19.96 16.63
N ALA A 10 -14.76 -19.38 15.63
CA ALA A 10 -13.35 -18.98 15.70
C ALA A 10 -13.12 -17.69 16.51
N ILE A 11 -14.05 -16.72 16.46
CA ILE A 11 -13.97 -15.46 17.24
C ILE A 11 -13.66 -15.71 18.73
N PRO A 12 -14.46 -16.50 19.48
CA PRO A 12 -14.20 -16.69 20.91
C PRO A 12 -12.88 -17.41 21.20
N LEU A 13 -12.38 -18.24 20.27
CA LEU A 13 -11.07 -18.89 20.40
C LEU A 13 -9.92 -17.88 20.26
N TYR A 14 -10.02 -16.96 19.30
CA TYR A 14 -9.04 -15.88 19.12
C TYR A 14 -9.08 -14.88 20.27
N GLU A 15 -10.26 -14.50 20.76
CA GLU A 15 -10.39 -13.66 21.95
C GLU A 15 -9.78 -14.34 23.17
N CYS A 16 -10.02 -15.64 23.37
CA CYS A 16 -9.43 -16.39 24.46
C CYS A 16 -7.90 -16.41 24.35
N SER A 17 -7.38 -16.62 23.14
CA SER A 17 -5.94 -16.55 22.88
C SER A 17 -5.37 -15.19 23.23
N LEU A 18 -6.03 -14.08 22.84
CA LEU A 18 -5.56 -12.73 23.16
C LEU A 18 -5.61 -12.43 24.66
N ARG A 19 -6.63 -12.93 25.37
CA ARG A 19 -6.73 -12.81 26.84
C ARG A 19 -5.63 -13.55 27.58
N LEU A 20 -5.21 -14.72 27.06
CA LEU A 20 -4.14 -15.52 27.66
C LEU A 20 -2.75 -14.98 27.31
N GLN A 21 -2.55 -14.65 26.03
CA GLN A 21 -1.31 -14.08 25.54
C GLN A 21 -1.59 -13.17 24.33
N PRO A 22 -1.52 -11.85 24.49
CA PRO A 22 -1.71 -10.92 23.38
C PRO A 22 -0.57 -11.12 22.37
N ARG A 23 -0.93 -11.22 21.08
CA ARG A 23 0.02 -11.42 19.98
C ARG A 23 -0.45 -10.66 18.75
N ILE A 24 0.45 -9.91 18.10
CA ILE A 24 0.10 -9.07 16.94
C ILE A 24 -0.52 -9.91 15.80
N ALA A 25 0.00 -11.11 15.57
CA ALA A 25 -0.46 -12.02 14.52
C ALA A 25 -1.92 -12.51 14.69
N VAL A 26 -2.49 -12.41 15.90
CA VAL A 26 -3.88 -12.87 16.18
C VAL A 26 -4.90 -11.78 15.90
N TYR A 27 -4.52 -10.50 15.96
CA TYR A 27 -5.44 -9.39 15.70
C TYR A 27 -5.91 -9.36 14.24
N GLN A 28 -5.04 -9.71 13.28
CA GLN A 28 -5.40 -9.72 11.86
C GLN A 28 -6.56 -10.67 11.53
N PRO A 29 -6.49 -11.99 11.83
CA PRO A 29 -7.60 -12.90 11.53
C PRO A 29 -8.86 -12.51 12.31
N LEU A 30 -8.74 -12.03 13.55
CA LEU A 30 -9.87 -11.58 14.35
C LEU A 30 -10.59 -10.37 13.72
N LEU A 31 -9.83 -9.36 13.28
CA LEU A 31 -10.38 -8.19 12.58
C LEU A 31 -11.09 -8.57 11.29
N ARG A 32 -10.51 -9.47 10.50
CA ARG A 32 -11.15 -9.97 9.28
C ARG A 32 -12.47 -10.69 9.58
N LEU A 33 -12.54 -11.48 10.65
CA LEU A 33 -13.78 -12.14 11.08
C LEU A 33 -14.85 -11.14 11.53
N TYR A 34 -14.46 -10.06 12.21
CA TYR A 34 -15.41 -8.99 12.57
C TYR A 34 -15.90 -8.21 11.35
N LEU A 35 -15.02 -7.90 10.39
CA LEU A 35 -15.43 -7.28 9.13
C LEU A 35 -16.38 -8.17 8.32
N GLN A 36 -16.15 -9.49 8.29
CA GLN A 36 -17.03 -10.45 7.62
C GLN A 36 -18.40 -10.63 8.31
N SER A 37 -18.45 -10.46 9.62
CA SER A 37 -19.70 -10.53 10.41
C SER A 37 -20.39 -9.18 10.55
N GLU A 38 -19.88 -8.13 9.88
CA GLU A 38 -20.37 -6.75 9.96
C GLU A 38 -20.43 -6.20 11.39
N ALA A 39 -19.62 -6.76 12.29
CA ALA A 39 -19.46 -6.34 13.68
C ALA A 39 -18.47 -5.16 13.76
N LEU A 40 -18.84 -4.05 13.11
CA LEU A 40 -17.98 -2.88 12.94
C LEU A 40 -17.50 -2.25 14.27
N PRO A 41 -18.34 -2.13 15.32
CA PRO A 41 -17.89 -1.63 16.62
C PRO A 41 -16.80 -2.52 17.25
N GLN A 42 -16.99 -3.83 17.20
CA GLN A 42 -16.01 -4.80 17.72
C GLN A 42 -14.71 -4.79 16.90
N ALA A 43 -14.82 -4.62 15.59
CA ALA A 43 -13.65 -4.45 14.73
C ALA A 43 -12.86 -3.18 15.09
N GLU A 44 -13.54 -2.07 15.36
CA GLU A 44 -12.90 -0.80 15.77
C GLU A 44 -12.18 -0.94 17.12
N GLU A 45 -12.85 -1.52 18.12
CA GLU A 45 -12.24 -1.78 19.43
C GLU A 45 -11.02 -2.72 19.32
N THR A 46 -11.13 -3.77 18.50
CA THR A 46 -10.03 -4.71 18.27
C THR A 46 -8.86 -4.05 17.56
N LEU A 47 -9.13 -3.15 16.62
CA LEU A 47 -8.08 -2.41 15.90
C LEU A 47 -7.39 -1.41 16.83
N ALA A 48 -8.13 -0.72 17.69
CA ALA A 48 -7.57 0.16 18.71
C ALA A 48 -6.70 -0.62 19.71
N ALA A 49 -7.15 -1.80 20.15
CA ALA A 49 -6.36 -2.68 21.01
C ALA A 49 -5.07 -3.17 20.31
N ALA A 50 -5.16 -3.49 19.01
CA ALA A 50 -4.01 -3.88 18.21
C ALA A 50 -2.98 -2.75 18.09
N ASP A 51 -3.42 -1.51 17.85
CA ASP A 51 -2.55 -0.33 17.77
C ASP A 51 -1.84 -0.07 19.10
N LEU A 52 -2.57 -0.14 20.22
CA LEU A 52 -1.99 0.05 21.56
C LEU A 52 -0.94 -1.02 21.88
N TYR A 53 -1.25 -2.28 21.60
CA TYR A 53 -0.32 -3.39 21.78
C TYR A 53 0.92 -3.22 20.89
N TRP A 54 0.71 -2.90 19.62
CA TRP A 54 1.77 -2.74 18.65
C TRP A 54 2.69 -1.56 18.97
N ALA A 55 2.15 -0.44 19.46
CA ALA A 55 2.95 0.72 19.85
C ALA A 55 3.97 0.40 20.97
N GLY A 56 3.62 -0.50 21.91
CA GLY A 56 4.55 -0.95 22.96
C GLY A 56 5.57 -1.99 22.50
N GLU A 57 5.22 -2.81 21.51
CA GLU A 57 6.06 -3.91 21.04
C GLU A 57 6.96 -3.52 19.87
N ARG A 58 6.58 -2.53 19.04
CA ARG A 58 7.24 -2.18 17.77
C ARG A 58 8.76 -2.03 17.87
N GLU A 59 9.27 -1.45 18.96
CA GLU A 59 10.71 -1.23 19.17
C GLU A 59 11.51 -2.54 19.36
N HIS A 60 10.85 -3.61 19.79
CA HIS A 60 11.47 -4.91 20.04
C HIS A 60 11.56 -5.77 18.77
N TRP A 61 10.90 -5.35 17.69
CA TRP A 61 10.82 -6.11 16.44
C TRP A 61 11.82 -5.58 15.40
N PRO A 62 12.34 -6.44 14.50
CA PRO A 62 13.17 -6.00 13.39
C PRO A 62 12.44 -4.98 12.52
N ALA A 63 13.15 -3.95 12.05
CA ALA A 63 12.56 -2.84 11.29
C ALA A 63 11.71 -3.29 10.08
N SER A 64 12.13 -4.34 9.38
CA SER A 64 11.38 -4.91 8.25
C SER A 64 10.06 -5.55 8.66
N GLN A 65 10.05 -6.30 9.77
CA GLN A 65 8.82 -6.91 10.30
C GLN A 65 7.91 -5.83 10.89
N ALA A 66 8.49 -4.81 11.51
CA ALA A 66 7.74 -3.70 12.05
C ALA A 66 7.02 -2.90 10.95
N ALA A 67 7.71 -2.60 9.85
CA ALA A 67 7.12 -1.92 8.69
C ALA A 67 5.98 -2.75 8.07
N LEU A 68 6.14 -4.07 7.97
CA LEU A 68 5.09 -4.95 7.46
C LEU A 68 3.84 -4.91 8.35
N HIS A 69 3.99 -5.01 9.67
CA HIS A 69 2.86 -4.94 10.60
C HIS A 69 2.19 -3.57 10.59
N ASP A 70 2.97 -2.48 10.50
CA ASP A 70 2.44 -1.13 10.31
C ASP A 70 1.58 -1.05 9.03
N GLN A 71 2.10 -1.52 7.90
CA GLN A 71 1.37 -1.53 6.63
C GLN A 71 0.08 -2.37 6.72
N GLN A 72 0.12 -3.52 7.40
CA GLN A 72 -1.04 -4.38 7.59
C GLN A 72 -2.13 -3.70 8.43
N LEU A 73 -1.78 -3.08 9.56
CA LEU A 73 -2.74 -2.37 10.40
C LEU A 73 -3.37 -1.18 9.68
N ARG A 74 -2.56 -0.43 8.91
CA ARG A 74 -3.04 0.65 8.04
C ARG A 74 -4.05 0.17 7.01
N GLY A 75 -3.77 -0.96 6.36
CA GLY A 75 -4.71 -1.58 5.41
C GLY A 75 -6.02 -2.01 6.05
N LEU A 76 -5.96 -2.63 7.24
CA LEU A 76 -7.16 -3.05 8.00
C LEU A 76 -8.01 -1.86 8.46
N ARG A 77 -7.37 -0.76 8.86
CA ARG A 77 -8.05 0.50 9.20
C ARG A 77 -8.85 1.04 8.02
N LEU A 78 -8.24 1.09 6.84
CA LEU A 78 -8.93 1.51 5.62
C LEU A 78 -10.08 0.54 5.27
N GLU A 79 -9.87 -0.77 5.40
CA GLU A 79 -10.94 -1.77 5.19
C GLU A 79 -12.13 -1.56 6.13
N LEU A 80 -11.87 -1.20 7.39
CA LEU A 80 -12.91 -0.89 8.36
C LEU A 80 -13.73 0.34 7.97
N TRP A 81 -13.07 1.43 7.55
CA TRP A 81 -13.79 2.62 7.07
C TRP A 81 -14.56 2.35 5.80
N LEU A 82 -13.99 1.59 4.86
CA LEU A 82 -14.71 1.14 3.66
C LEU A 82 -15.94 0.32 4.03
N ALA A 83 -15.87 -0.55 5.05
CA ALA A 83 -17.01 -1.33 5.52
C ALA A 83 -18.09 -0.49 6.21
N ARG A 84 -17.73 0.71 6.71
CA ARG A 84 -18.66 1.70 7.27
C ARG A 84 -19.19 2.71 6.25
N ASP A 85 -18.75 2.63 4.99
CA ASP A 85 -18.91 3.68 3.98
C ASP A 85 -18.41 5.07 4.48
N ASP A 86 -17.45 5.10 5.42
CA ASP A 86 -16.88 6.33 5.99
C ASP A 86 -15.62 6.76 5.22
N PHE A 87 -15.84 7.21 3.98
CA PHE A 87 -14.76 7.66 3.10
C PHE A 87 -14.11 8.96 3.57
N VAL A 88 -14.85 9.80 4.29
CA VAL A 88 -14.35 11.09 4.78
C VAL A 88 -13.24 10.87 5.80
N SER A 89 -13.44 9.97 6.76
CA SER A 89 -12.41 9.61 7.74
C SER A 89 -11.21 8.93 7.08
N ALA A 90 -11.46 8.06 6.09
CA ALA A 90 -10.38 7.39 5.36
C ALA A 90 -9.49 8.37 4.58
N ASP A 91 -10.11 9.30 3.88
CA ASP A 91 -9.43 10.31 3.08
C ASP A 91 -8.64 11.28 3.95
N ALA A 92 -9.27 11.82 5.00
CA ALA A 92 -8.58 12.71 5.95
C ALA A 92 -7.39 12.02 6.64
N TRP A 93 -7.51 10.72 6.91
CA TRP A 93 -6.42 9.95 7.49
C TRP A 93 -5.29 9.69 6.49
N LEU A 94 -5.60 9.41 5.22
CA LEU A 94 -4.59 9.29 4.15
C LEU A 94 -3.84 10.61 3.96
N ASP A 95 -4.54 11.73 3.91
CA ASP A 95 -3.94 13.06 3.76
C ASP A 95 -2.99 13.39 4.93
N ALA A 96 -3.34 12.99 6.16
CA ALA A 96 -2.45 13.14 7.31
C ALA A 96 -1.19 12.25 7.21
N ARG A 97 -1.31 11.05 6.64
CA ARG A 97 -0.18 10.11 6.49
C ARG A 97 0.74 10.44 5.33
N HIS A 98 0.26 11.14 4.30
CA HIS A 98 1.09 11.65 3.22
C HIS A 98 2.32 12.42 3.74
N ALA A 99 2.14 13.24 4.79
CA ALA A 99 3.23 14.04 5.36
C ALA A 99 4.20 13.25 6.25
N GLU A 100 3.83 12.04 6.68
CA GLU A 100 4.59 11.23 7.64
C GLU A 100 5.29 10.02 7.01
N LEU A 101 4.76 9.51 5.90
CA LEU A 101 5.26 8.33 5.23
C LEU A 101 6.21 8.69 4.10
N ALA A 102 7.07 7.73 3.74
CA ALA A 102 7.83 7.80 2.50
C ALA A 102 6.88 7.78 1.29
N GLU A 103 7.33 8.36 0.18
CA GLU A 103 6.57 8.43 -1.07
C GLU A 103 6.07 7.05 -1.53
N ASP A 104 6.98 6.06 -1.58
CA ASP A 104 6.65 4.68 -2.00
C ASP A 104 5.63 4.02 -1.07
N ASP A 105 5.76 4.21 0.25
CA ASP A 105 4.85 3.64 1.24
C ASP A 105 3.45 4.26 1.15
N TYR A 106 3.37 5.58 0.96
CA TYR A 106 2.11 6.28 0.78
C TYR A 106 1.44 5.88 -0.54
N CYS A 107 2.20 5.81 -1.63
CA CYS A 107 1.67 5.40 -2.93
C CYS A 107 1.19 3.94 -2.91
N GLY A 108 1.92 3.04 -2.26
CA GLY A 108 1.48 1.65 -2.04
C GLY A 108 0.21 1.55 -1.20
N LEU A 109 0.06 2.38 -0.18
CA LEU A 109 -1.14 2.43 0.65
C LEU A 109 -2.35 2.99 -0.13
N LEU A 110 -2.15 4.06 -0.89
CA LEU A 110 -3.20 4.73 -1.68
C LEU A 110 -3.70 3.85 -2.82
N THR A 111 -2.80 3.18 -3.54
CA THR A 111 -3.15 2.23 -4.61
C THR A 111 -3.95 1.05 -4.08
N GLY A 112 -3.52 0.47 -2.94
CA GLY A 112 -4.27 -0.58 -2.27
C GLY A 112 -5.64 -0.14 -1.73
N TYR A 113 -5.83 1.14 -1.40
CA TYR A 113 -7.13 1.70 -1.05
C TYR A 113 -8.03 1.86 -2.28
N ALA A 114 -7.50 2.45 -3.36
CA ALA A 114 -8.21 2.66 -4.62
C ALA A 114 -8.66 1.33 -5.24
N GLN A 115 -7.82 0.30 -5.20
CA GLN A 115 -8.18 -1.05 -5.68
C GLN A 115 -9.38 -1.61 -4.91
N ARG A 116 -9.37 -1.55 -3.57
CA ARG A 116 -10.49 -2.02 -2.74
C ARG A 116 -11.77 -1.24 -2.98
N LEU A 117 -11.69 0.07 -3.23
CA LEU A 117 -12.82 0.88 -3.66
C LEU A 117 -13.38 0.41 -5.00
N ALA A 118 -12.50 0.13 -5.97
CA ALA A 118 -12.88 -0.37 -7.28
C ALA A 118 -13.54 -1.74 -7.21
N GLU A 119 -13.02 -2.67 -6.39
CA GLU A 119 -13.61 -4.00 -6.14
C GLU A 119 -15.02 -3.91 -5.55
N ARG A 120 -15.33 -2.84 -4.80
CA ARG A 120 -16.66 -2.55 -4.26
C ARG A 120 -17.57 -1.75 -5.22
N GLY A 121 -17.13 -1.56 -6.47
CA GLY A 121 -17.86 -0.80 -7.50
C GLY A 121 -17.83 0.71 -7.29
N ARG A 122 -17.01 1.23 -6.37
CA ARG A 122 -16.88 2.66 -6.05
C ARG A 122 -15.81 3.32 -6.92
N HIS A 123 -15.91 3.16 -8.24
CA HIS A 123 -14.86 3.57 -9.17
C HIS A 123 -14.59 5.08 -9.18
N ALA A 124 -15.62 5.91 -8.98
CA ALA A 124 -15.45 7.37 -8.93
C ALA A 124 -14.64 7.84 -7.72
N GLN A 125 -14.83 7.19 -6.56
CA GLN A 125 -14.06 7.49 -5.34
C GLN A 125 -12.61 6.99 -5.47
N ALA A 126 -12.41 5.83 -6.08
CA ALA A 126 -11.07 5.33 -6.40
C ALA A 126 -10.30 6.27 -7.32
N GLU A 127 -10.96 6.82 -8.35
CA GLU A 127 -10.36 7.80 -9.27
C GLU A 127 -9.99 9.10 -8.55
N ASP A 128 -10.87 9.61 -7.67
CA ASP A 128 -10.59 10.81 -6.89
C ASP A 128 -9.40 10.61 -5.94
N ALA A 129 -9.33 9.47 -5.24
CA ALA A 129 -8.23 9.13 -4.36
C ALA A 129 -6.88 9.09 -5.11
N LEU A 130 -6.83 8.41 -6.27
CA LEU A 130 -5.65 8.35 -7.12
C LEU A 130 -5.26 9.73 -7.67
N ARG A 131 -6.24 10.55 -8.04
CA ARG A 131 -6.00 11.93 -8.51
C ARG A 131 -5.39 12.81 -7.42
N ARG A 132 -5.83 12.67 -6.16
CA ARG A 132 -5.19 13.36 -5.02
C ARG A 132 -3.74 12.89 -4.85
N GLY A 133 -3.48 11.60 -4.94
CA GLY A 133 -2.13 11.05 -4.93
C GLY A 133 -1.23 11.67 -6.01
N LEU A 134 -1.74 11.74 -7.24
CA LEU A 134 -1.03 12.36 -8.38
C LEU A 134 -0.85 13.87 -8.23
N TRP A 135 -1.68 14.55 -7.46
CA TRP A 135 -1.47 15.97 -7.14
C TRP A 135 -0.26 16.17 -6.23
N HIS A 136 -0.04 15.25 -5.31
CA HIS A 136 1.12 15.25 -4.42
C HIS A 136 2.39 14.73 -5.12
N TYR A 137 2.27 13.62 -5.85
CA TYR A 137 3.38 12.94 -6.53
C TYR A 137 3.08 12.80 -8.02
N PRO A 138 3.31 13.87 -8.81
CA PRO A 138 2.95 13.90 -10.23
C PRO A 138 3.83 13.03 -11.11
N ASP A 139 4.99 12.58 -10.61
CA ASP A 139 5.97 11.80 -11.35
C ASP A 139 5.97 10.31 -10.97
N HIS A 140 5.09 9.88 -10.05
CA HIS A 140 5.03 8.49 -9.59
C HIS A 140 4.33 7.59 -10.62
N THR A 141 5.09 6.67 -11.21
CA THR A 141 4.61 5.80 -12.30
C THR A 141 3.47 4.88 -11.89
N ASP A 142 3.53 4.33 -10.68
CA ASP A 142 2.57 3.32 -10.22
C ASP A 142 1.16 3.91 -10.05
N LEU A 143 1.05 5.17 -9.63
CA LEU A 143 -0.24 5.86 -9.54
C LEU A 143 -0.90 6.01 -10.92
N TYR A 144 -0.13 6.30 -11.97
CA TYR A 144 -0.66 6.35 -13.34
C TYR A 144 -1.07 4.97 -13.85
N GLN A 145 -0.29 3.93 -13.56
CA GLN A 145 -0.63 2.56 -13.94
C GLN A 145 -1.96 2.14 -13.30
N GLN A 146 -2.10 2.33 -11.99
CA GLN A 146 -3.32 1.99 -11.26
C GLN A 146 -4.54 2.82 -11.73
N HIS A 147 -4.32 4.10 -12.08
CA HIS A 147 -5.38 4.93 -12.66
C HIS A 147 -5.78 4.45 -14.06
N ALA A 148 -4.84 3.95 -14.86
CA ALA A 148 -5.11 3.39 -16.17
C ALA A 148 -5.89 2.07 -16.08
N GLU A 149 -5.50 1.17 -15.18
CA GLU A 149 -6.21 -0.08 -14.89
C GLU A 149 -7.66 0.19 -14.49
N LEU A 150 -7.87 1.17 -13.60
CA LEU A 150 -9.21 1.60 -13.19
C LEU A 150 -10.03 2.17 -14.35
N ALA A 151 -9.41 2.94 -15.26
CA ALA A 151 -10.07 3.46 -16.45
C ALA A 151 -10.43 2.34 -17.45
N GLU A 152 -9.56 1.34 -17.60
CA GLU A 152 -9.82 0.15 -18.42
C GLU A 152 -11.00 -0.66 -17.89
N LEU A 153 -11.06 -0.91 -16.58
CA LEU A 153 -12.17 -1.60 -15.92
C LEU A 153 -13.52 -0.89 -16.14
N GLN A 154 -13.50 0.42 -16.34
CA GLN A 154 -14.69 1.23 -16.66
C GLN A 154 -14.98 1.34 -18.16
N GLY A 155 -14.20 0.69 -19.03
CA GLY A 155 -14.32 0.77 -20.49
C GLY A 155 -13.81 2.08 -21.09
N ARG A 156 -13.11 2.93 -20.32
CA ARG A 156 -12.54 4.21 -20.77
C ARG A 156 -11.15 4.02 -21.36
N LEU A 157 -11.07 3.20 -22.41
CA LEU A 157 -9.82 2.87 -23.13
C LEU A 157 -9.00 4.10 -23.58
N PRO A 158 -9.60 5.20 -24.10
CA PRO A 158 -8.82 6.37 -24.52
C PRO A 158 -8.08 7.04 -23.35
N GLN A 159 -8.73 7.07 -22.18
CA GLN A 159 -8.16 7.63 -20.95
C GLN A 159 -7.04 6.71 -20.42
N ALA A 160 -7.28 5.39 -20.39
CA ALA A 160 -6.28 4.41 -20.00
C ALA A 160 -5.00 4.51 -20.85
N LEU A 161 -5.14 4.61 -22.18
CA LEU A 161 -4.01 4.78 -23.10
C LEU A 161 -3.25 6.09 -22.85
N ALA A 162 -3.95 7.20 -22.59
CA ALA A 162 -3.31 8.47 -22.27
C ALA A 162 -2.47 8.39 -20.98
N LEU A 163 -2.98 7.69 -19.96
CA LEU A 163 -2.30 7.50 -18.69
C LEU A 163 -1.08 6.58 -18.82
N LEU A 164 -1.21 5.46 -19.55
CA LEU A 164 -0.08 4.56 -19.81
C LEU A 164 1.02 5.24 -20.61
N ASN A 165 0.67 6.05 -21.62
CA ASN A 165 1.66 6.84 -22.36
C ASN A 165 2.38 7.84 -21.46
N ARG A 166 1.68 8.44 -20.49
CA ARG A 166 2.29 9.33 -19.49
C ARG A 166 3.26 8.57 -18.59
N ALA A 167 2.85 7.41 -18.08
CA ALA A 167 3.68 6.54 -17.27
C ALA A 167 4.96 6.10 -18.02
N LEU A 168 4.85 5.69 -19.28
CA LEU A 168 5.99 5.32 -20.13
C LEU A 168 6.93 6.50 -20.37
N HIS A 169 6.39 7.70 -20.57
CA HIS A 169 7.20 8.91 -20.76
C HIS A 169 7.96 9.29 -19.48
N LEU A 170 7.36 9.10 -18.30
CA LEU A 170 8.03 9.31 -17.01
C LEU A 170 9.11 8.26 -16.77
N ALA A 171 8.79 6.97 -16.94
CA ALA A 171 9.76 5.88 -16.80
C ALA A 171 10.95 6.03 -17.76
N GLY A 172 10.69 6.41 -19.02
CA GLY A 172 11.73 6.67 -20.01
C GLY A 172 12.60 7.89 -19.71
N GLN A 173 12.09 8.88 -18.98
CA GLN A 173 12.88 10.03 -18.50
C GLN A 173 13.74 9.66 -17.30
N GLN A 174 13.21 8.89 -16.35
CA GLN A 174 13.97 8.37 -15.21
C GLN A 174 15.17 7.55 -15.68
N GLN A 175 14.95 6.66 -16.67
CA GLN A 175 16.00 5.82 -17.24
C GLN A 175 17.10 6.62 -17.97
N LYS A 176 16.77 7.76 -18.57
CA LYS A 176 17.75 8.69 -19.17
C LYS A 176 18.53 9.48 -18.12
N ASN A 177 17.89 9.88 -17.03
CA ASN A 177 18.56 10.58 -15.94
C ASN A 177 19.54 9.65 -15.20
N ASP A 178 19.13 8.42 -14.89
CA ASP A 178 20.01 7.44 -14.23
C ASP A 178 21.19 7.03 -15.11
N ALA A 179 20.99 6.92 -16.42
CA ALA A 179 22.08 6.67 -17.38
C ALA A 179 23.05 7.86 -17.51
N SER A 180 22.62 9.09 -17.18
CA SER A 180 23.49 10.28 -17.15
C SER A 180 24.24 10.46 -15.83
N VAL A 181 23.88 9.69 -14.79
CA VAL A 181 24.52 9.66 -13.45
C VAL A 181 25.32 8.35 -13.27
N ALA A 182 25.88 7.79 -14.34
CA ALA A 182 26.92 6.78 -14.23
C ALA A 182 28.30 7.48 -14.12
N PRO A 183 29.16 7.14 -13.13
CA PRO A 183 30.49 7.75 -13.03
C PRO A 183 31.36 7.33 -14.23
N GLU A 184 31.94 8.31 -14.92
CA GLU A 184 32.96 8.16 -15.97
C GLU A 184 34.33 7.60 -15.48
N ASP A 185 34.39 6.97 -14.30
CA ASP A 185 35.66 6.41 -13.81
C ASP A 185 35.84 4.97 -14.28
N GLY A 186 36.35 4.84 -15.50
CA GLY A 186 36.68 3.54 -16.08
C GLY A 186 37.36 3.61 -17.45
N GLN A 187 38.32 4.53 -17.63
CA GLN A 187 39.19 4.50 -18.82
C GLN A 187 39.85 3.12 -18.97
N PRO A 188 39.71 2.43 -20.12
CA PRO A 188 40.51 1.25 -20.39
C PRO A 188 41.94 1.71 -20.70
N ARG A 189 42.88 1.43 -19.79
CA ARG A 189 44.32 1.53 -20.08
C ARG A 189 44.72 0.45 -21.07
N TYR A 190 44.51 0.70 -22.36
CA TYR A 190 45.30 0.09 -23.42
C TYR A 190 46.65 0.83 -23.48
N SER A 191 47.65 0.31 -22.77
CA SER A 191 49.06 0.65 -23.02
C SER A 191 49.66 -0.47 -23.86
N GLY A 192 49.58 -0.32 -25.18
CA GLY A 192 50.40 -1.08 -26.11
C GLY A 192 51.85 -0.61 -26.08
N LEU A 193 52.75 -1.58 -26.24
CA LEU A 193 53.97 -1.51 -27.06
C LEU A 193 55.05 -0.49 -26.67
N SER A 194 56.06 -0.99 -25.95
CA SER A 194 57.45 -0.55 -26.04
C SER A 194 58.34 -1.72 -25.58
N GLY A 195 59.37 -2.20 -26.27
CA GLY A 195 60.02 -1.80 -27.52
C GLY A 195 61.00 -2.90 -27.95
N ALA A 196 61.44 -2.82 -29.19
CA ALA A 196 62.44 -3.66 -29.83
C ALA A 196 63.88 -3.16 -29.58
N GLY A 197 64.87 -4.05 -29.71
CA GLY A 197 66.31 -3.75 -29.90
C GLY A 197 67.04 -3.31 -28.64
N THR A 198 68.19 -3.86 -28.26
CA THR A 198 69.36 -4.34 -29.03
C THR A 198 70.13 -5.33 -28.17
#